data_AF-A0A928BX60-F1
#
_entry.id   AF-A0A928BX60-F1
#
_cell.length_a   1.000
_cell.length_b   1.000
_cell.length_c   1.000
_cell.angle_alpha   90.00
_cell.angle_beta   90.00
_cell.angle_gamma   90.00
#
_symmetry.space_group_name_H-M   'P 1'
#
loop_
_entity.id
_entity.type
_entity.pdbx_description
1 polymer ?
#
loop_
_entity_poly.entity_id
_entity_poly.type
_entity_poly.pdbx_seq_one_letter_code
_entity_poly.pdbx_strand_id
1 'polypeptide(L)'
;MTRETQNTIMVWSAVFMIVVGVALNIAGFIVPPTGEISDSVLWVLAQALIYAGSVFGVKSYIDGRVDDVKRKLIKRGGSNEEDK
;
A
#
# COMPACT_ATOMS: atom_id res chain seq x y z
N MET A 1 3.69 -18.57 -8.44
CA MET A 1 3.10 -17.72 -7.39
C MET A 1 2.21 -16.68 -8.08
N THR A 2 0.90 -16.71 -7.84
CA THR A 2 -0.08 -15.87 -8.56
C THR A 2 0.05 -14.39 -8.17
N ARG A 3 -0.01 -13.49 -9.15
CA ARG A 3 0.17 -12.03 -8.99
C ARG A 3 -0.78 -11.41 -7.94
N GLU A 4 -1.99 -11.93 -7.85
CA GLU A 4 -2.99 -11.55 -6.84
C GLU A 4 -2.46 -11.73 -5.40
N THR A 5 -1.74 -12.83 -5.15
CA THR A 5 -1.18 -13.15 -3.83
C THR A 5 -0.05 -12.17 -3.47
N GLN A 6 0.80 -11.81 -4.44
CA GLN A 6 1.87 -10.82 -4.22
C GLN A 6 1.33 -9.43 -3.92
N ASN A 7 0.29 -9.00 -4.64
CA ASN A 7 -0.35 -7.70 -4.42
C ASN A 7 -1.05 -7.64 -3.05
N THR A 8 -1.68 -8.74 -2.65
CA THR A 8 -2.29 -8.90 -1.32
C THR A 8 -1.23 -8.84 -0.22
N ILE A 9 -0.10 -9.55 -0.38
CA ILE A 9 1.00 -9.54 0.60
C ILE A 9 1.59 -8.14 0.75
N MET A 10 1.77 -7.39 -0.36
CA MET A 10 2.28 -6.02 -0.31
C MET A 10 1.35 -5.06 0.45
N VAL A 11 0.03 -5.17 0.24
CA VAL A 11 -0.93 -4.39 1.04
C VAL A 11 -0.86 -4.80 2.50
N TRP A 12 -0.85 -6.09 2.77
CA TRP A 12 -0.88 -6.61 4.13
C TRP A 12 0.40 -6.24 4.89
N SER A 13 1.56 -6.23 4.23
CA SER A 13 2.82 -5.75 4.81
C SER A 13 2.81 -4.25 5.07
N ALA A 14 2.23 -3.44 4.18
CA ALA A 14 2.07 -2.00 4.40
C ALA A 14 1.16 -1.70 5.59
N VAL A 15 0.03 -2.39 5.70
CA VAL A 15 -0.90 -2.28 6.84
C VAL A 15 -0.20 -2.68 8.13
N PHE A 16 0.51 -3.82 8.14
CA PHE A 16 1.27 -4.27 9.32
C PHE A 16 2.31 -3.23 9.76
N MET A 17 3.02 -2.63 8.80
CA MET A 17 4.04 -1.62 9.09
C MET A 17 3.45 -0.31 9.63
N ILE A 18 2.29 0.14 9.14
CA ILE A 18 1.55 1.27 9.74
C ILE A 18 1.18 0.94 11.19
N VAL A 19 0.59 -0.23 11.42
CA VAL A 19 0.13 -0.64 12.76
C VAL A 19 1.29 -0.68 13.75
N VAL A 20 2.44 -1.21 13.34
CA VAL A 20 3.66 -1.22 14.17
C VAL A 20 4.18 0.20 14.43
N GLY A 21 4.19 1.07 13.42
CA GLY A 21 4.62 2.47 13.58
C GLY A 21 3.72 3.27 14.53
N VAL A 22 2.41 3.09 14.44
CA VAL A 22 1.44 3.72 15.35
C VAL A 22 1.55 3.16 16.77
N ALA A 23 1.70 1.83 16.91
CA ALA A 23 1.88 1.20 18.22
C ALA A 23 3.16 1.65 18.92
N LEU A 24 4.28 1.79 18.19
CA LEU A 24 5.53 2.33 18.73
C LEU A 24 5.41 3.80 19.10
N ASN A 25 4.65 4.59 18.33
CA ASN A 25 4.38 5.98 18.66
C ASN A 25 3.59 6.11 19.98
N ILE A 26 2.53 5.31 20.14
CA ILE A 26 1.74 5.23 21.38
C ILE A 26 2.61 4.73 22.56
N ALA A 27 3.44 3.69 22.35
CA ALA A 27 4.36 3.20 23.37
C ALA A 27 5.41 4.25 23.78
N GLY A 28 5.84 5.09 22.84
CA GLY A 28 6.74 6.23 23.09
C GLY A 28 6.13 7.29 24.00
N PHE A 29 4.80 7.41 24.07
CA PHE A 29 4.12 8.27 25.04
C PHE A 29 3.99 7.64 26.43
N ILE A 30 4.10 6.31 26.54
CA ILE A 30 3.94 5.57 27.80
C ILE A 30 5.28 5.39 28.52
N VAL A 31 6.39 5.29 27.78
CA VAL A 31 7.75 5.14 28.34
C VAL A 31 8.32 6.50 28.77
N PRO A 32 8.86 6.63 30.01
CA PRO A 32 9.49 7.87 30.47
C PRO A 32 10.77 8.18 29.68
N PRO A 33 11.10 9.46 29.37
CA PRO A 33 10.59 10.70 29.94
C PRO A 33 9.27 11.18 29.30
N THR A 34 8.22 11.26 30.12
CA THR A 34 6.90 11.76 29.74
C THR A 34 6.96 13.27 29.48
N GLY A 35 6.74 13.68 28.23
CA GLY A 35 6.65 15.10 27.84
C GLY A 35 7.52 15.49 26.65
N GLU A 36 8.49 14.64 26.27
CA GLU A 36 9.30 14.85 25.07
C GLU A 36 9.02 13.74 24.07
N ILE A 37 8.43 14.10 22.93
CA ILE A 37 8.35 13.17 21.81
C ILE A 37 9.78 13.03 21.28
N SER A 38 10.40 11.87 21.49
CA SER A 38 11.74 11.62 20.97
C SER A 38 11.72 11.72 19.44
N ASP A 39 12.60 12.56 18.88
CA ASP A 39 12.75 12.74 17.43
C ASP A 39 12.88 11.40 16.68
N SER A 40 13.52 10.41 17.32
CA SER A 40 13.67 9.06 16.79
C SER A 40 12.34 8.35 16.52
N VAL A 41 11.34 8.53 17.39
CA VAL A 41 10.01 7.88 17.25
C VAL A 41 9.19 8.58 16.17
N LEU A 42 9.27 9.90 16.11
CA LEU A 42 8.64 10.70 15.06
C LEU A 42 9.23 10.37 13.69
N TRP A 43 10.55 10.18 13.61
CA TRP A 43 11.25 9.77 12.41
C TRP A 43 10.83 8.37 11.93
N VAL A 44 10.74 7.38 12.83
CA VAL A 44 10.28 6.03 12.49
C VAL A 44 8.83 6.02 12.04
N LEU A 45 7.96 6.81 12.68
CA LEU A 45 6.58 6.98 12.22
C LEU A 45 6.53 7.61 10.81
N ALA A 46 7.30 8.66 10.56
CA ALA A 46 7.39 9.30 9.25
C ALA A 46 7.84 8.31 8.16
N GLN A 47 8.85 7.49 8.45
CA GLN A 47 9.31 6.43 7.54
C GLN A 47 8.22 5.38 7.29
N ALA A 48 7.47 4.96 8.32
CA ALA A 48 6.35 4.04 8.15
C ALA A 48 5.24 4.62 7.27
N LEU A 49 4.93 5.91 7.43
CA LEU A 49 3.95 6.62 6.58
C LEU A 49 4.42 6.73 5.13
N ILE A 50 5.69 7.07 4.90
CA ILE A 50 6.27 7.17 3.55
C ILE A 50 6.24 5.80 2.86
N TYR A 51 6.65 4.75 3.57
CA TYR A 51 6.62 3.39 3.05
C TYR A 51 5.20 2.97 2.67
N ALA A 52 4.25 3.15 3.58
CA ALA A 52 2.88 2.76 3.32
C ALA A 52 2.24 3.57 2.19
N GLY A 53 2.43 4.90 2.17
CA GLY A 53 1.96 5.76 1.10
C GLY A 53 2.52 5.35 -0.27
N SER A 54 3.80 4.96 -0.33
CA SER A 54 4.44 4.48 -1.56
C SER A 54 3.84 3.16 -2.05
N VAL A 55 3.66 2.19 -1.15
CA VAL A 55 3.11 0.87 -1.49
C VAL A 55 1.65 0.98 -1.93
N PHE A 56 0.83 1.76 -1.22
CA PHE A 56 -0.57 1.99 -1.59
C PHE A 56 -0.70 2.76 -2.91
N GLY A 57 0.10 3.79 -3.13
CA GLY A 57 0.08 4.59 -4.36
C GLY A 57 0.43 3.76 -5.60
N VAL A 58 1.51 2.97 -5.53
CA VAL A 58 1.93 2.10 -6.62
C VAL A 58 0.89 1.01 -6.89
N LYS A 59 0.31 0.41 -5.84
CA LYS A 59 -0.73 -0.61 -6.01
C LYS A 59 -1.97 -0.06 -6.72
N SER A 60 -2.49 1.07 -6.28
CA SER A 60 -3.68 1.68 -6.91
C SER A 60 -3.41 2.05 -8.37
N TYR A 61 -2.20 2.50 -8.69
CA TYR A 61 -1.80 2.80 -10.06
C TYR A 61 -1.77 1.55 -10.94
N ILE A 62 -1.19 0.45 -10.44
CA ILE A 62 -1.09 -0.81 -11.16
C ILE A 62 -2.49 -1.41 -11.39
N ASP A 63 -3.32 -1.46 -10.36
CA ASP A 63 -4.68 -2.02 -10.44
C ASP A 63 -5.51 -1.27 -11.50
N GLY A 64 -5.48 0.07 -11.46
CA GLY A 64 -6.16 0.90 -12.46
C GLY A 64 -5.62 0.68 -13.88
N ARG A 65 -4.30 0.50 -14.04
CA ARG A 65 -3.69 0.28 -15.36
C ARG A 65 -4.01 -1.10 -15.92
N VAL A 66 -4.04 -2.12 -15.07
CA VAL A 66 -4.40 -3.49 -15.45
C VAL A 66 -5.86 -3.56 -15.90
N ASP A 67 -6.77 -2.88 -15.20
CA ASP A 67 -8.18 -2.80 -15.57
C ASP A 67 -8.40 -2.10 -16.91
N ASP A 68 -7.64 -1.04 -17.17
CA ASP A 68 -7.67 -0.29 -18.43
C ASP A 68 -7.21 -1.16 -19.62
N VAL A 69 -6.14 -1.93 -19.43
CA VAL A 69 -5.63 -2.85 -20.46
C VAL A 69 -6.63 -3.99 -20.67
N LYS A 70 -7.18 -4.56 -19.60
CA LYS A 70 -8.19 -5.62 -19.66
C LYS A 70 -9.43 -5.17 -20.42
N ARG A 71 -9.94 -3.96 -20.16
CA ARG A 71 -11.06 -3.36 -20.89
C ARG A 71 -10.77 -3.19 -22.38
N LYS A 72 -9.57 -2.71 -22.74
CA LYS A 72 -9.17 -2.55 -24.16
C LYS A 72 -9.08 -3.88 -24.90
N LEU A 73 -8.61 -4.93 -24.25
CA LEU A 73 -8.53 -6.27 -24.82
C LEU A 73 -9.93 -6.88 -25.01
N ILE A 74 -10.81 -6.80 -24.01
CA ILE A 74 -12.19 -7.29 -24.11
C ILE A 74 -12.95 -6.56 -25.23
N LYS A 75 -12.79 -5.23 -25.33
CA LYS A 75 -13.43 -4.43 -26.39
C LYS A 75 -12.94 -4.82 -27.79
N ARG A 76 -11.64 -5.08 -27.97
CA ARG A 76 -11.09 -5.57 -29.26
C ARG A 76 -11.52 -7.00 -29.59
N GLY A 77 -11.64 -7.87 -28.59
CA GLY A 77 -12.14 -9.23 -28.79
C GLY A 77 -13.58 -9.25 -29.28
N GLY A 78 -14.46 -8.48 -28.66
CA GLY A 78 -15.87 -8.38 -29.06
C GLY A 78 -16.08 -7.77 -30.45
N SER A 79 -15.30 -6.75 -30.83
CA SER A 79 -15.41 -6.15 -32.18
C SER A 79 -14.97 -7.07 -33.31
N ASN A 80 -14.13 -8.09 -33.05
CA ASN A 80 -13.73 -9.06 -34.08
C ASN A 80 -14.78 -10.18 -34.28
N GLU A 81 -15.75 -10.30 -33.38
CA GLU A 81 -16.79 -11.35 -33.42
C GLU A 81 -18.11 -10.84 -34.00
N GLU A 82 -18.36 -9.53 -33.97
CA GLU A 82 -19.54 -8.90 -34.63
C GLU A 82 -19.36 -8.66 -36.14
N ASP A 83 -18.14 -8.80 -36.67
CA ASP A 83 -17.81 -8.53 -38.09
C ASP A 83 -17.67 -9.82 -38.92
N LYS A 84 -18.24 -10.95 -38.46
CA LYS A 84 -18.14 -12.27 -39.11
C LYS A 84 -19.49 -12.95 -39.33
#